data_AF-A0AAD2FIY8-F1
#
_entry.id   AF-A0AAD2FIY8-F1
#
_cell.length_a   1.000
_cell.length_b   1.000
_cell.length_c   1.000
_cell.angle_alpha   90.00
_cell.angle_beta   90.00
_cell.angle_gamma   90.00
#
_symmetry.space_group_name_H-M   'P 1'
#
loop_
_entity.id
_entity.type
_entity.pdbx_description
1 polymer ?
#
loop_
_entity_poly.entity_id
_entity_poly.type
_entity_poly.pdbx_seq_one_letter_code
_entity_poly.pdbx_strand_id
1 'polypeptide(L)' 'MDPKVNDKFAKWLHMRYGLIKACTIVKGKIHRYLGMTLDFLVKGKLKIRMDNYVKNMLEDFPIKFNKDSKQETPA' A
#
# COMPACT_ATOMS: atom_id res chain seq x y z
N MET A 1 -13.33 21.78 2.44
CA MET A 1 -12.36 21.59 1.35
C MET A 1 -13.14 21.25 0.09
N ASP A 2 -13.00 22.02 -0.99
CA ASP A 2 -13.64 21.72 -2.27
C ASP A 2 -12.92 20.54 -2.96
N PRO A 3 -13.59 19.40 -3.20
CA PRO A 3 -13.00 18.24 -3.86
C PRO A 3 -12.42 18.54 -5.25
N LYS A 4 -12.92 19.58 -5.95
CA LYS A 4 -12.52 19.93 -7.32
C LYS A 4 -11.16 20.60 -7.42
N VAL A 5 -10.61 21.14 -6.32
CA VAL A 5 -9.27 21.73 -6.31
C VAL A 5 -8.21 20.66 -6.64
N ASN A 6 -8.38 19.46 -6.08
CA ASN A 6 -7.46 18.34 -6.34
C ASN A 6 -7.54 17.82 -7.77
N ASP A 7 -8.63 18.09 -8.50
CA ASP A 7 -8.75 17.69 -9.92
C ASP A 7 -7.83 18.50 -10.82
N LYS A 8 -7.68 19.80 -10.56
CA LYS A 8 -6.75 20.65 -11.30
C LYS A 8 -5.31 20.19 -11.08
N PHE A 9 -4.96 19.85 -9.83
CA PHE A 9 -3.64 19.33 -9.50
C PHE A 9 -3.38 17.96 -10.14
N ALA A 10 -4.36 17.06 -10.14
CA ALA A 10 -4.26 15.77 -10.80
C ALA A 10 -4.03 15.90 -12.33
N LYS A 11 -4.76 16.81 -12.98
CA LYS A 11 -4.55 17.14 -14.41
C LYS A 11 -3.14 17.67 -14.67
N TRP A 12 -2.67 18.59 -13.81
CA TRP A 12 -1.33 19.14 -13.92
C TRP A 12 -0.24 18.07 -13.76
N LEU A 13 -0.37 17.17 -12.76
CA LEU A 13 0.55 16.04 -12.57
C LEU A 13 0.60 15.13 -13.80
N HIS A 14 -0.56 14.80 -14.35
CA HIS A 14 -0.64 13.96 -15.54
C HIS A 14 -0.01 14.65 -16.77
N MET A 15 -0.26 15.94 -16.97
CA MET A 15 0.39 16.71 -18.05
C MET A 15 1.91 16.76 -17.89
N ARG A 16 2.41 16.87 -16.65
CA ARG A 16 3.85 17.05 -16.38
C ARG A 16 4.62 15.74 -16.38
N TYR A 17 4.03 14.66 -15.88
CA TYR A 17 4.73 13.39 -15.62
C TYR A 17 4.09 12.17 -16.30
N GLY A 18 2.93 12.34 -16.95
CA GLY A 18 2.16 11.26 -17.56
C GLY A 18 2.65 10.78 -18.93
N LEU A 19 3.69 11.41 -19.49
CA LEU A 19 4.20 11.14 -20.85
C LEU A 19 4.63 9.67 -21.06
N ILE A 20 5.33 9.09 -20.08
CA ILE A 20 5.83 7.70 -20.15
C ILE A 20 4.76 6.72 -19.64
N LYS A 21 4.06 7.11 -18.59
CA LYS A 21 2.99 6.31 -17.97
C LYS A 21 2.00 7.22 -17.28
N ALA A 22 0.72 6.96 -17.48
CA ALA A 22 -0.36 7.68 -16.81
C ALA A 22 -0.14 7.74 -15.28
N CYS A 23 -0.17 8.95 -14.71
CA CYS A 23 -0.13 9.10 -13.26
C CYS A 23 -1.32 8.40 -12.62
N THR A 24 -1.04 7.49 -11.68
CA THR A 24 -2.08 6.84 -10.89
C THR A 24 -2.50 7.76 -9.75
N ILE A 25 -3.76 8.21 -9.76
CA ILE A 25 -4.31 9.10 -8.74
C ILE A 25 -5.25 8.30 -7.85
N VAL A 26 -4.94 8.25 -6.56
CA VAL A 26 -5.78 7.59 -5.54
C VAL A 26 -6.50 8.67 -4.74
N LYS A 27 -7.84 8.64 -4.75
CA LYS A 27 -8.68 9.49 -3.91
C LYS A 27 -9.33 8.65 -2.82
N GLY A 28 -9.20 9.06 -1.57
CA GLY A 28 -9.81 8.35 -0.46
C GLY A 28 -9.08 8.62 0.85
N LYS A 29 -9.48 7.90 1.89
CA LYS A 29 -8.79 7.91 3.20
C LYS A 29 -7.88 6.70 3.39
N ILE A 30 -7.91 5.74 2.47
CA ILE A 30 -7.11 4.53 2.52
C ILE A 30 -6.15 4.55 1.34
N HIS A 31 -4.85 4.52 1.62
CA HIS A 31 -3.81 4.59 0.61
C HIS A 31 -2.91 3.36 0.71
N ARG A 32 -2.68 2.69 -0.42
CA ARG A 32 -1.64 1.67 -0.52
C ARG A 32 -0.32 2.33 -0.91
N TYR A 33 0.73 2.12 -0.14
CA TYR A 33 2.05 2.70 -0.39
C TYR A 33 3.14 1.76 0.11
N LEU A 34 4.05 1.34 -0.77
CA LEU A 34 5.19 0.45 -0.46
C LEU A 34 4.81 -0.79 0.39
N GLY A 35 3.76 -1.51 -0.01
CA GLY A 35 3.26 -2.68 0.74
C GLY A 35 2.43 -2.33 1.98
N MET A 36 2.48 -1.08 2.44
CA MET A 36 1.69 -0.58 3.56
C MET A 36 0.29 -0.18 3.12
N THR A 37 -0.64 -0.23 4.07
CA THR A 37 -1.93 0.45 3.98
C THR A 37 -1.97 1.56 5.02
N LEU A 38 -2.00 2.81 4.55
CA LEU A 38 -2.15 4.00 5.35
C LEU A 38 -3.65 4.33 5.44
N ASP A 39 -4.20 4.27 6.65
CA ASP A 39 -5.61 4.46 6.92
C ASP A 39 -5.83 5.74 7.75
N PHE A 40 -6.54 6.69 7.12
CA PHE A 40 -6.91 8.00 7.66
C PHE A 40 -8.43 8.11 7.93
N LEU A 41 -9.15 6.98 8.07
CA LEU A 41 -10.59 6.98 8.35
C LEU A 41 -10.95 7.81 9.59
N VAL A 42 -10.14 7.68 10.65
CA VAL A 42 -10.30 8.39 11.92
C VAL A 42 -9.54 9.72 11.85
N LYS A 43 -10.27 10.83 12.01
CA LYS A 43 -9.69 12.18 11.99
C LYS A 43 -8.60 12.31 13.06
N GLY A 44 -7.43 12.82 12.65
CA GLY A 44 -6.29 13.06 13.55
C GLY A 44 -5.50 11.80 13.94
N LYS A 45 -5.81 10.64 13.37
CA LYS A 45 -5.05 9.41 13.59
C LYS A 45 -4.63 8.80 12.25
N LEU A 46 -3.39 8.32 12.20
CA LEU A 46 -2.88 7.51 11.11
C LEU A 46 -2.72 6.08 11.62
N LYS A 47 -3.44 5.13 11.01
CA LYS A 47 -3.23 3.69 11.23
C LYS A 47 -2.42 3.13 10.06
N ILE A 48 -1.27 2.55 10.36
CA ILE A 48 -0.40 1.89 9.38
C ILE A 48 -0.60 0.38 9.52
N ARG A 49 -0.95 -0.30 8.42
CA ARG A 49 -1.07 -1.76 8.38
C ARG A 49 -0.09 -2.37 7.39
N MET A 50 0.48 -3.51 7.77
CA MET A 50 1.47 -4.31 7.02
C MET A 50 1.02 -5.76 6.80
N ASP A 51 -0.19 -6.11 7.25
CA ASP A 51 -0.77 -7.45 7.20
C ASP A 51 -0.74 -8.05 5.79
N ASN A 52 -1.16 -7.28 4.78
CA ASN A 52 -1.13 -7.73 3.39
C ASN A 52 0.30 -7.95 2.88
N TYR A 53 1.26 -7.12 3.29
CA TYR A 53 2.65 -7.28 2.86
C TYR A 53 3.25 -8.56 3.39
N VAL A 54 3.09 -8.82 4.70
CA VAL A 54 3.57 -10.05 5.34
C VAL A 54 2.87 -11.27 4.77
N LYS A 55 1.56 -11.20 4.54
CA LYS A 55 0.80 -12.30 3.94
C LYS A 55 1.33 -12.65 2.54
N ASN A 56 1.54 -11.64 1.70
CA ASN A 56 2.11 -11.85 0.37
C ASN A 56 3.53 -12.42 0.44
N MET A 57 4.36 -11.94 1.36
CA MET A 57 5.71 -12.49 1.55
C MET A 57 5.67 -13.99 1.91
N LEU A 58 4.73 -14.42 2.76
CA LEU A 58 4.55 -15.83 3.12
C LEU A 58 4.00 -16.67 1.94
N GLU A 59 3.12 -16.08 1.12
CA GLU A 59 2.59 -16.72 -0.09
C GLU A 59 3.67 -16.90 -1.17
N ASP A 60 4.54 -15.89 -1.35
CA ASP A 60 5.66 -15.92 -2.29
C ASP A 60 6.84 -16.76 -1.78
N PHE A 61 6.88 -17.07 -0.49
CA PHE A 61 7.95 -17.87 0.08
C PHE A 61 7.95 -19.28 -0.54
N PRO A 62 9.08 -19.73 -1.12
CA PRO A 62 9.14 -20.97 -1.92
C PRO A 62 8.96 -22.22 -1.07
N ILE A 63 9.31 -22.15 0.22
CA ILE A 63 9.14 -23.26 1.16
C ILE A 63 7.76 -23.15 1.80
N LYS A 64 6.97 -24.21 1.71
CA LYS A 64 5.67 -24.29 2.36
C LYS A 64 5.81 -25.03 3.68
N PHE A 65 5.55 -24.32 4.78
CA PHE A 65 5.55 -24.89 6.12
C PHE A 65 4.29 -25.73 6.31
N ASN A 66 4.45 -26.98 6.74
CA ASN A 66 3.37 -27.84 7.19
C ASN A 66 3.36 -27.88 8.73
N LYS A 67 2.28 -28.37 9.34
CA LYS A 67 2.20 -28.44 10.82
C LYS A 67 3.31 -29.30 11.44
N ASP A 68 3.90 -30.20 10.64
CA ASP A 68 4.95 -31.11 11.05
C ASP A 68 6.36 -30.56 10.78
N SER A 69 6.50 -29.43 10.07
CA SER A 69 7.82 -28.81 9.86
C SER A 69 8.32 -28.23 11.17
N LYS A 70 9.35 -28.87 11.72
CA LYS A 70 10.11 -28.41 12.88
C LYS A 70 11.46 -27.88 12.42
N GLN A 71 11.87 -26.73 12.94
CA GLN A 71 13.25 -26.28 12.89
C GLN A 71 13.83 -26.35 14.29
N GLU A 72 15.03 -26.88 14.41
CA GLU A 72 15.79 -26.81 15.66
C GLU A 72 16.10 -25.34 15.96
N THR A 73 15.85 -24.92 17.20
CA THR A 73 16.20 -23.57 17.65
C THR A 73 17.72 -23.52 17.79
N PRO A 74 18.43 -22.58 17.16
CA PRO A 74 19.87 -22.46 17.34
C PRO A 74 20.19 -22.24 18.83
N ALA A 75 21.19 -22.96 19.32
CA ALA A 75 21.70 -22.87 20.69
C ALA A 75 22.36 -21.50 20.98
#